data_AF-A0AA50DXW7-F1
#
_entry.id   AF-A0AA50DXW7-F1
#
_cell.length_a   1.000
_cell.length_b   1.000
_cell.length_c   1.000
_cell.angle_alpha   90.00
_cell.angle_beta   90.00
_cell.angle_gamma   90.00
#
_symmetry.space_group_name_H-M   'P 1'
#
loop_
_entity.id
_entity.type
_entity.pdbx_description
1 polymer ?
#
loop_
_entity_poly.entity_id
_entity_poly.type
_entity_poly.pdbx_seq_one_letter_code
_entity_poly.pdbx_strand_id
1 'polypeptide(L)' 'MIVGSFVLFGGAMPGMAQEVECEAYEEDGMGVAVCTDDDGNTAVSVTDEEGNQVTIVEDEEGNEYTEIIEVEQ' A
#
# COMPACT_ATOMS: atom_id res chain seq x y z
N MET A 1 11.57 12.98 1.35
CA MET A 1 10.20 12.50 1.06
C MET A 1 10.26 11.78 -0.27
N ILE A 2 10.66 10.51 -0.25
CA ILE A 2 10.69 9.69 -1.46
C ILE A 2 9.24 9.27 -1.69
N VAL A 3 8.59 9.89 -2.67
CA VAL A 3 7.29 9.44 -3.16
C VAL A 3 7.59 8.31 -4.15
N GLY A 4 7.87 7.13 -3.62
CA GLY A 4 7.79 5.90 -4.39
C GLY A 4 6.32 5.68 -4.71
N SER A 5 5.98 5.55 -5.99
CA SER A 5 4.60 5.30 -6.42
C SER A 5 4.22 3.87 -6.00
N PHE A 6 3.77 3.68 -4.76
CA PHE A 6 3.20 2.42 -4.29
C PHE A 6 1.76 2.34 -4.77
N VAL A 7 1.48 1.39 -5.65
CA VAL A 7 0.11 1.07 -6.06
C VAL A 7 -0.41 0.05 -5.06
N LEU A 8 -1.03 0.52 -3.97
CA LEU A 8 -1.55 -0.37 -2.92
C LEU A 8 -2.97 -0.88 -3.22
N PHE A 9 -3.79 -0.06 -3.89
CA PHE A 9 -5.05 -0.52 -4.45
C PHE A 9 -4.80 -1.15 -5.80
N GLY A 10 -4.84 -2.48 -5.84
CA GLY A 10 -4.72 -3.29 -7.06
C GLY A 10 -5.87 -3.01 -8.02
N GLY A 11 -5.80 -1.94 -8.79
CA GLY A 11 -6.78 -1.64 -9.83
C GLY A 11 -6.98 -0.14 -10.03
N ALA A 12 -6.12 0.48 -10.83
CA ALA A 12 -6.57 1.60 -11.63
C ALA A 12 -7.66 1.09 -12.58
N MET A 13 -8.93 1.17 -12.19
CA MET A 13 -10.00 1.19 -13.18
C MET A 13 -9.87 2.53 -13.91
N PRO A 14 -9.56 2.55 -15.23
CA PRO A 14 -9.38 3.80 -15.94
C PRO A 14 -10.76 4.45 -16.11
N GLY A 15 -11.08 5.44 -15.27
CA GLY A 15 -12.33 6.21 -15.42
C GLY A 15 -12.86 6.92 -14.17
N MET A 16 -12.40 6.58 -12.97
CA MET A 16 -12.78 7.25 -11.72
C MET A 16 -11.49 7.83 -11.14
N ALA A 17 -11.41 9.16 -11.03
CA ALA A 17 -10.35 9.80 -10.27
C ALA A 17 -10.68 9.58 -8.79
N GLN A 18 -10.39 8.40 -8.27
CA GLN A 18 -10.40 8.14 -6.83
C GLN A 18 -9.24 8.94 -6.23
N GLU A 19 -9.54 9.86 -5.30
CA GLU A 19 -8.50 10.53 -4.55
C GLU A 19 -7.98 9.51 -3.53
N VAL A 20 -6.66 9.30 -3.51
CA VAL A 20 -6.01 8.40 -2.56
C VAL A 20 -5.07 9.26 -1.74
N GLU A 21 -5.33 9.36 -0.45
CA GLU A 21 -4.43 10.00 0.50
C GLU A 21 -3.47 8.94 1.04
N CYS A 22 -2.17 9.17 0.86
CA CYS A 22 -1.14 8.26 1.33
C CYS A 22 -0.13 8.99 2.23
N GLU A 23 0.17 8.38 3.37
CA GLU A 23 1.26 8.75 4.25
C GLU A 23 2.32 7.65 4.24
N ALA A 24 3.59 8.02 4.14
CA ALA A 24 4.69 7.07 4.17
C ALA A 24 5.83 7.58 5.06
N TYR A 25 6.43 6.66 5.82
CA TYR A 25 7.57 6.90 6.69
C TYR A 25 8.55 5.73 6.64
N GLU A 26 9.79 6.00 7.01
CA GLU A 26 10.84 4.98 7.13
C GLU A 26 11.38 4.99 8.56
N GLU A 27 11.50 3.82 9.16
CA GLU A 27 12.05 3.61 10.50
C GLU A 27 12.88 2.32 10.53
N ASP A 28 14.13 2.41 11.01
CA ASP A 28 15.03 1.26 11.19
C ASP A 28 15.16 0.32 9.98
N GLY A 29 15.24 0.89 8.77
CA GLY A 29 15.37 0.11 7.53
C GLY A 29 14.06 -0.47 7.00
N MET A 30 12.94 -0.19 7.66
CA MET A 30 11.61 -0.57 7.21
C MET A 30 10.88 0.66 6.66
N GLY A 31 10.38 0.56 5.43
CA GLY A 31 9.45 1.52 4.86
C GLY A 31 8.01 1.12 5.17
N VAL A 32 7.21 2.06 5.67
CA VAL A 32 5.78 1.87 5.93
C VAL A 32 5.00 2.89 5.11
N ALA A 33 3.96 2.43 4.42
CA ALA A 33 3.00 3.27 3.72
C ALA A 33 1.57 2.93 4.15
N VAL A 34 0.75 3.95 4.37
CA VAL A 34 -0.68 3.83 4.68
C VAL A 34 -1.42 4.70 3.68
N CYS A 35 -2.42 4.12 3.01
CA CYS A 35 -3.27 4.83 2.05
C CYS A 35 -4.74 4.62 2.40
N THR A 36 -5.55 5.64 2.15
CA THR A 36 -7.01 5.56 2.21
C THR A 36 -7.58 6.22 0.96
N ASP A 37 -8.57 5.59 0.34
CA ASP A 37 -9.32 6.19 -0.76
C ASP A 37 -10.65 6.81 -0.28
N ASP A 38 -11.29 7.57 -1.16
CA ASP A 38 -12.56 8.24 -0.86
C ASP A 38 -13.73 7.28 -0.58
N ASP A 39 -13.64 6.04 -1.07
CA ASP A 39 -14.63 5.00 -0.82
C ASP A 39 -14.44 4.38 0.58
N GLY A 40 -13.35 4.73 1.28
CA GLY A 40 -13.06 4.25 2.63
C GLY A 40 -12.26 2.95 2.66
N ASN A 41 -11.78 2.49 1.51
CA ASN A 41 -10.84 1.37 1.48
C ASN A 41 -9.50 1.85 2.06
N THR A 42 -8.82 0.97 2.80
CA THR A 42 -7.51 1.25 3.39
C THR A 42 -6.47 0.25 2.94
N ALA A 43 -5.23 0.70 2.80
CA ALA A 43 -4.11 -0.18 2.49
C ALA A 43 -2.88 0.19 3.30
N VAL A 44 -2.23 -0.82 3.88
CA VAL A 44 -0.98 -0.68 4.63
C VAL A 44 0.07 -1.57 3.98
N SER A 45 1.25 -1.01 3.73
CA SER A 45 2.37 -1.75 3.17
C SER A 45 3.63 -1.54 3.98
N VAL A 46 4.35 -2.62 4.25
CA VAL A 46 5.63 -2.61 4.94
C VAL A 46 6.66 -3.27 4.04
N THR A 47 7.79 -2.59 3.81
CA THR A 47 8.90 -3.08 3.00
C THR A 47 10.19 -3.06 3.82
N ASP A 48 10.99 -4.12 3.77
CA ASP A 48 12.30 -4.15 4.44
C ASP A 48 13.46 -3.67 3.54
N GLU A 49 14.67 -3.61 4.08
CA GLU A 49 15.87 -3.19 3.34
C GLU A 49 16.27 -4.15 2.20
N GLU A 50 15.82 -5.39 2.27
CA GLU A 50 16.07 -6.42 1.25
C GLU A 50 15.04 -6.35 0.10
N GLY A 51 14.00 -5.53 0.28
CA GLY A 51 12.92 -5.33 -0.69
C GLY A 51 11.76 -6.32 -0.53
N ASN A 52 11.75 -7.14 0.53
CA ASN A 52 10.58 -7.94 0.84
C ASN A 52 9.45 -7.03 1.31
N GLN A 53 8.23 -7.31 0.89
CA GLN A 53 7.07 -6.46 1.13
C GLN A 53 5.87 -7.28 1.58
N VAL A 54 5.13 -6.75 2.55
CA VAL A 54 3.79 -7.20 2.92
C VAL A 54 2.83 -6.05 2.73
N THR A 55 1.74 -6.28 2.00
CA THR A 55 0.66 -5.31 1.82
C THR A 55 -0.65 -5.92 2.30
N ILE A 56 -1.40 -5.19 3.10
CA ILE A 56 -2.74 -5.53 3.56
C ILE A 56 -3.68 -4.46 3.03
N VAL A 57 -4.77 -4.88 2.40
CA VAL A 57 -5.85 -4.01 1.92
C VAL A 57 -7.14 -4.44 2.60
N GLU A 58 -7.86 -3.50 3.17
CA GLU A 58 -9.21 -3.69 3.71
C GLU A 58 -10.16 -2.80 2.90
N ASP A 59 -11.23 -3.39 2.35
CA ASP A 59 -12.27 -2.63 1.67
C ASP A 59 -13.29 -2.00 2.64
N GLU A 60 -14.15 -1.13 2.14
CA GLU A 60 -15.19 -0.46 2.94
C GLU A 60 -16.18 -1.42 3.62
N GLU A 61 -16.33 -2.64 3.08
CA GLU A 61 -17.14 -3.71 3.67
C GLU A 61 -16.41 -4.54 4.72
N GLY A 62 -15.11 -4.30 4.93
CA GLY A 62 -14.26 -5.01 5.86
C GLY A 62 -13.76 -6.36 5.33
N ASN A 63 -13.72 -6.57 4.02
CA ASN A 63 -13.01 -7.71 3.44
C ASN A 63 -11.52 -7.39 3.32
N GLU A 64 -10.69 -8.34 3.75
CA GLU A 64 -9.24 -8.18 3.74
C GLU A 64 -8.58 -8.99 2.62
N TYR A 65 -7.59 -8.37 1.97
CA TYR A 65 -6.64 -8.98 1.04
C TYR A 65 -5.21 -8.77 1.54
N THR A 66 -4.39 -9.82 1.48
CA THR A 66 -2.97 -9.75 1.83
C THR A 66 -2.12 -10.19 0.64
N GLU A 67 -1.14 -9.37 0.28
CA GLU A 67 -0.10 -9.67 -0.69
C GLU A 67 1.25 -9.73 0.02
N ILE A 68 2.05 -10.74 -0.33
CA ILE A 68 3.42 -10.90 0.17
C ILE A 68 4.32 -11.04 -1.05
N ILE A 69 5.34 -10.19 -1.11
CA ILE A 69 6.38 -10.22 -2.13
C ILE A 69 7.70 -10.49 -1.41
N GLU A 70 8.32 -11.61 -1.74
CA GLU A 70 9.65 -11.97 -1.26
C GLU A 70 10.63 -11.86 -2.43
N VAL A 71 11.76 -11.19 -2.20
CA VAL A 71 12.82 -11.06 -3.21
C VAL A 71 13.85 -12.14 -2.94
N GLU A 72 13.89 -13.17 -3.80
CA GLU A 72 14.95 -14.17 -3.76
C GLU A 72 16.27 -13.54 -4.25
N GLN A 73 17.31 -13.56 -3.41
CA GLN A 73 18.65 -13.04 -3.72
C GLN A 73 19.49 -14.00 -4.59
#